data_AF-A0A7G7BS36-F1
#
_entry.id   AF-A0A7G7BS36-F1
#
_cell.length_a   1.000
_cell.length_b   1.000
_cell.length_c   1.000
_cell.angle_alpha   90.00
_cell.angle_beta   90.00
_cell.angle_gamma   90.00
#
_symmetry.space_group_name_H-M   'P 1'
#
loop_
_entity.id
_entity.type
_entity.pdbx_description
1 polymer ?
#
loop_
_entity_poly.entity_id
_entity_poly.type
_entity_poly.pdbx_seq_one_letter_code
_entity_poly.pdbx_strand_id
1 'polypeptide(L)'
;MEYEFLFVVDGISVDDDLAVGVIFDEFDGLLTQHRDKHLLDLSESGDSAIDAAHRLVVRLRSALPRLRLLRLDPDLVGVSDIAERTGRSRQNVLQWVNGERRADAGAFPDPEGTVGRSLVWRWAEINAWLAGIGERVGDAGATREDALHIDFMLPRWQQVLDDGLPIVRFVHAREDERSGDRAGVERLLDGTFSAPGLLEMISAFPRAERQSLTVVCAVLPDRLSDVVSKVRKDETCVLLAFQGPKNELWLTPIAAREIPGSRPVSELGLGDDATVGDLLLVTVNGAVEPTTPVALD
;
A
#
# COMPACT_ATOMS: atom_id res chain seq x y z
N MET A 1 -7.27 -5.27 -5.04
CA MET A 1 -7.47 -4.94 -6.48
C MET A 1 -6.10 -4.98 -7.11
N GLU A 2 -5.99 -5.40 -8.36
CA GLU A 2 -4.72 -5.37 -9.09
C GLU A 2 -4.50 -4.00 -9.73
N TYR A 3 -3.27 -3.52 -9.64
CA TYR A 3 -2.86 -2.22 -10.17
C TYR A 3 -1.63 -2.35 -11.06
N GLU A 4 -1.66 -1.68 -12.22
CA GLU A 4 -0.57 -1.60 -13.19
C GLU A 4 0.22 -0.30 -13.01
N PHE A 5 1.55 -0.41 -13.10
CA PHE A 5 2.49 0.70 -12.97
C PHE A 5 3.59 0.64 -14.02
N LEU A 6 3.88 1.79 -14.62
CA LEU A 6 5.08 1.98 -15.42
C LEU A 6 6.03 2.91 -14.65
N PHE A 7 7.13 2.37 -14.12
CA PHE A 7 8.12 3.17 -13.41
C PHE A 7 9.29 3.55 -14.32
N VAL A 8 9.78 4.77 -14.20
CA VAL A 8 11.13 5.12 -14.65
C VAL A 8 12.11 4.66 -13.58
N VAL A 9 13.11 3.88 -13.97
CA VAL A 9 14.06 3.25 -13.05
C VAL A 9 15.52 3.55 -13.37
N ASP A 10 16.37 3.37 -12.36
CA ASP A 10 17.83 3.44 -12.45
C ASP A 10 18.48 2.28 -11.65
N GLY A 11 19.78 2.09 -11.82
CA GLY A 11 20.59 1.09 -11.10
C GLY A 11 20.48 -0.34 -11.64
N ILE A 12 19.71 -0.53 -12.71
CA ILE A 12 19.60 -1.77 -13.49
C ILE A 12 19.67 -1.47 -14.98
N SER A 13 19.92 -2.50 -15.79
CA SER A 13 20.00 -2.40 -17.25
C SER A 13 19.32 -3.59 -17.91
N VAL A 14 18.81 -3.39 -19.13
CA VAL A 14 18.30 -4.49 -19.99
C VAL A 14 19.38 -5.51 -20.37
N ASP A 15 20.65 -5.14 -20.25
CA ASP A 15 21.79 -6.04 -20.50
C ASP A 15 22.20 -6.85 -19.24
N ASP A 16 21.54 -6.63 -18.09
CA ASP A 16 21.75 -7.41 -16.86
C ASP A 16 20.78 -8.60 -16.84
N ASP A 17 21.18 -9.71 -17.47
CA ASP A 17 20.37 -10.94 -17.60
C ASP A 17 19.82 -11.44 -16.26
N LEU A 18 20.56 -11.26 -15.16
CA LEU A 18 20.11 -11.67 -13.83
C LEU A 18 18.96 -10.77 -13.35
N ALA A 19 19.12 -9.45 -13.47
CA ALA A 19 18.07 -8.51 -13.09
C ALA A 19 16.81 -8.70 -13.96
N VAL A 20 16.98 -8.89 -15.27
CA VAL A 20 15.87 -9.17 -16.20
C VAL A 20 15.17 -10.48 -15.84
N GLY A 21 15.93 -11.53 -15.52
CA GLY A 21 15.37 -12.81 -15.07
C GLY A 21 14.53 -12.68 -13.80
N VAL A 22 15.04 -11.97 -12.77
CA VAL A 22 14.28 -11.72 -11.53
C VAL A 22 12.99 -10.93 -11.80
N ILE A 23 13.05 -9.89 -12.63
CA ILE A 23 11.88 -9.07 -12.99
C ILE A 23 10.80 -9.94 -13.65
N PHE A 24 11.19 -10.80 -14.59
CA PHE A 24 10.26 -11.67 -15.29
C PHE A 24 9.71 -12.77 -14.37
N ASP A 25 10.58 -13.51 -13.67
CA ASP A 25 10.20 -14.71 -12.92
C ASP A 25 9.47 -14.41 -11.60
N GLU A 26 9.85 -13.33 -10.88
CA GLU A 26 9.30 -13.03 -9.54
C GLU A 26 8.21 -11.95 -9.54
N PHE A 27 8.18 -11.10 -10.58
CA PHE A 27 7.27 -9.95 -10.64
C PHE A 27 6.35 -9.96 -11.86
N ASP A 28 6.50 -10.93 -12.78
CA ASP A 28 5.81 -10.93 -14.08
C ASP A 28 5.96 -9.58 -14.81
N GLY A 29 7.10 -8.93 -14.60
CA GLY A 29 7.37 -7.57 -15.05
C GLY A 29 8.14 -7.52 -16.37
N LEU A 30 8.18 -6.32 -16.97
CA LEU A 30 8.94 -6.07 -18.19
C LEU A 30 9.85 -4.85 -18.02
N LEU A 31 11.15 -5.07 -18.20
CA LEU A 31 12.14 -3.99 -18.30
C LEU A 31 12.38 -3.63 -19.76
N THR A 32 12.19 -2.36 -20.10
CA THR A 32 12.48 -1.82 -21.43
C THR A 32 13.44 -0.65 -21.35
N GLN A 33 14.15 -0.37 -22.44
CA GLN A 33 15.02 0.79 -22.56
C GLN A 33 14.55 1.70 -23.69
N HIS A 34 14.33 2.98 -23.37
CA HIS A 34 14.03 4.03 -24.32
C HIS A 34 15.11 5.10 -24.24
N ARG A 35 16.07 5.04 -25.17
CA ARG A 35 17.30 5.85 -25.15
C ARG A 35 18.10 5.60 -23.87
N ASP A 36 18.23 6.60 -23.01
CA ASP A 36 18.95 6.59 -21.75
C ASP A 36 18.06 6.24 -20.54
N LYS A 37 16.76 6.03 -20.76
CA LYS A 37 15.80 5.73 -19.70
C LYS A 37 15.43 4.25 -19.70
N HIS A 38 15.37 3.66 -18.52
CA HIS A 38 14.77 2.34 -18.31
C HIS A 38 13.35 2.51 -17.79
N LEU A 39 12.41 1.78 -18.38
CA LEU A 39 11.02 1.73 -17.95
C LEU A 39 10.72 0.31 -17.47
N LEU A 40 10.11 0.21 -16.30
CA LEU A 40 9.77 -1.04 -15.64
C LEU A 40 8.26 -1.13 -15.49
N ASP A 41 7.64 -2.02 -16.26
CA ASP A 41 6.22 -2.35 -16.21
C ASP A 41 5.98 -3.46 -15.18
N LEU A 42 5.05 -3.22 -14.27
CA LEU A 42 4.76 -4.07 -13.11
C LEU A 42 3.28 -4.01 -12.76
N SER A 43 2.77 -5.15 -12.27
CA SER A 43 1.47 -5.23 -11.62
C SER A 43 1.62 -5.67 -10.17
N GLU A 44 0.79 -5.11 -9.30
CA GLU A 44 0.74 -5.53 -7.90
C GLU A 44 -0.65 -5.36 -7.31
N SER A 45 -1.02 -6.27 -6.42
CA SER A 45 -2.27 -6.22 -5.70
C SER A 45 -2.16 -5.32 -4.46
N GLY A 46 -3.15 -4.45 -4.28
CA GLY A 46 -3.24 -3.60 -3.09
C GLY A 46 -4.68 -3.21 -2.74
N ASP A 47 -4.81 -2.57 -1.58
CA ASP A 47 -6.07 -1.91 -1.17
C ASP A 47 -6.29 -0.58 -1.91
N SER A 48 -5.19 0.03 -2.37
CA SER A 48 -5.14 1.22 -3.21
C SER A 48 -3.90 1.19 -4.11
N ALA A 49 -3.82 2.07 -5.12
CA ALA A 49 -2.63 2.19 -5.97
C ALA A 49 -1.38 2.57 -5.14
N ILE A 50 -1.52 3.46 -4.16
CA ILE A 50 -0.43 3.86 -3.25
C ILE A 50 0.09 2.64 -2.47
N ASP A 51 -0.83 1.81 -1.98
CA ASP A 51 -0.47 0.60 -1.25
C ASP A 51 0.20 -0.46 -2.12
N ALA A 52 -0.31 -0.69 -3.33
CA ALA A 52 0.30 -1.60 -4.29
C ALA A 52 1.73 -1.14 -4.67
N ALA A 53 1.92 0.17 -4.92
CA ALA A 53 3.24 0.74 -5.17
C ALA A 53 4.19 0.58 -3.97
N HIS A 54 3.68 0.78 -2.75
CA HIS A 54 4.46 0.55 -1.52
C HIS A 54 4.95 -0.90 -1.40
N ARG A 55 4.08 -1.88 -1.67
CA ARG A 55 4.45 -3.31 -1.70
C ARG A 55 5.53 -3.59 -2.75
N LEU A 56 5.38 -3.05 -3.97
CA LEU A 56 6.39 -3.18 -5.02
C LEU A 56 7.75 -2.65 -4.57
N VAL A 57 7.80 -1.45 -3.98
CA VAL A 57 9.05 -0.84 -3.50
C VAL A 57 9.78 -1.77 -2.52
N VAL A 58 9.05 -2.36 -1.57
CA VAL A 58 9.61 -3.30 -0.58
C VAL A 58 10.12 -4.58 -1.25
N ARG A 59 9.30 -5.23 -2.07
CA ARG A 59 9.64 -6.49 -2.72
C ARG A 59 10.82 -6.32 -3.67
N LEU A 60 10.78 -5.29 -4.52
CA LEU A 60 11.84 -4.96 -5.47
C LEU A 60 13.15 -4.64 -4.78
N ARG A 61 13.13 -3.93 -3.65
CA ARG A 61 14.35 -3.63 -2.91
C ARG A 61 15.01 -4.89 -2.34
N SER A 62 14.21 -5.86 -1.90
CA SER A 62 14.72 -7.15 -1.43
C SER A 62 15.35 -7.98 -2.55
N ALA A 63 14.70 -8.04 -3.72
CA ALA A 63 15.16 -8.86 -4.86
C ALA A 63 16.29 -8.19 -5.66
N LEU A 64 16.23 -6.87 -5.83
CA LEU A 64 17.16 -6.08 -6.65
C LEU A 64 17.67 -4.86 -5.87
N PRO A 65 18.65 -5.02 -4.96
CA PRO A 65 19.10 -3.95 -4.06
C PRO A 65 19.65 -2.70 -4.76
N ARG A 66 20.08 -2.81 -6.03
CA ARG A 66 20.58 -1.67 -6.82
C ARG A 66 19.48 -0.91 -7.55
N LEU A 67 18.29 -1.50 -7.73
CA LEU A 67 17.16 -0.86 -8.40
C LEU A 67 16.74 0.39 -7.62
N ARG A 68 16.51 1.47 -8.37
CA ARG A 68 15.88 2.71 -7.86
C ARG A 68 14.66 3.06 -8.69
N LEU A 69 13.54 3.26 -8.02
CA LEU A 69 12.30 3.75 -8.62
C LEU A 69 12.33 5.28 -8.57
N LEU A 70 12.35 5.94 -9.73
CA LEU A 70 12.52 7.40 -9.80
C LEU A 70 11.18 8.13 -9.77
N ARG A 71 10.22 7.67 -10.57
CA ARG A 71 8.86 8.18 -10.70
C ARG A 71 8.02 7.23 -11.55
N LEU A 72 6.71 7.40 -11.55
CA LEU A 72 5.83 6.84 -12.54
C LEU A 72 5.96 7.58 -13.88
N ASP A 73 5.83 6.82 -14.96
CA ASP A 73 5.65 7.35 -16.30
C ASP A 73 4.16 7.27 -16.68
N PRO A 74 3.51 8.42 -16.94
CA PRO A 74 2.08 8.41 -17.22
C PRO A 74 1.79 7.79 -18.59
N ASP A 75 0.92 6.79 -18.62
CA ASP A 75 0.34 6.28 -19.86
C ASP A 75 -0.63 7.31 -20.45
N LEU A 76 -0.11 8.12 -21.38
CA LEU A 76 -0.85 9.19 -22.03
C LEU A 76 -1.49 8.69 -23.33
N VAL A 77 -2.80 8.86 -23.41
CA VAL A 77 -3.63 8.40 -24.51
C VAL A 77 -4.37 9.56 -25.17
N GLY A 78 -4.53 9.49 -26.49
CA GLY A 78 -5.46 10.33 -27.24
C GLY A 78 -6.77 9.62 -27.56
N VAL A 79 -7.66 10.31 -28.28
CA VAL A 79 -8.96 9.76 -28.72
C VAL A 79 -8.81 8.48 -29.54
N SER A 80 -7.75 8.36 -30.34
CA SER A 80 -7.47 7.17 -31.15
C SER A 80 -7.23 5.95 -30.25
N ASP A 81 -6.36 6.12 -29.26
CA ASP A 81 -5.89 5.04 -28.40
C ASP A 81 -7.02 4.60 -27.46
N ILE A 82 -7.80 5.56 -26.93
CA ILE A 82 -8.99 5.26 -26.14
C ILE A 82 -10.01 4.46 -26.97
N ALA A 83 -10.26 4.85 -28.21
CA ALA A 83 -11.19 4.15 -29.09
C ALA A 83 -10.75 2.71 -29.34
N GLU A 84 -9.45 2.50 -29.59
CA GLU A 84 -8.86 1.17 -29.78
C GLU A 84 -8.98 0.31 -28.53
N ARG A 85 -8.50 0.80 -27.38
CA ARG A 85 -8.51 0.05 -26.11
C ARG A 85 -9.92 -0.30 -25.63
N THR A 86 -10.90 0.58 -25.87
CA THR A 86 -12.31 0.35 -25.48
C THR A 86 -13.12 -0.41 -26.55
N GLY A 87 -12.55 -0.69 -27.72
CA GLY A 87 -13.29 -1.27 -28.85
C GLY A 87 -14.43 -0.38 -29.37
N ARG A 88 -14.35 0.94 -29.16
CA ARG A 88 -15.37 1.92 -29.58
C ARG A 88 -14.91 2.69 -30.81
N SER A 89 -15.84 3.38 -31.46
CA SER A 89 -15.48 4.31 -32.54
C SER A 89 -14.91 5.62 -31.95
N ARG A 90 -14.02 6.28 -32.70
CA ARG A 90 -13.52 7.62 -32.35
C ARG A 90 -14.64 8.63 -32.10
N GLN A 91 -15.73 8.54 -32.88
CA GLN A 91 -16.89 9.41 -32.73
C GLN A 91 -17.58 9.20 -31.38
N ASN A 92 -17.68 7.95 -30.90
CA ASN A 92 -18.24 7.68 -29.58
C ASN A 92 -17.37 8.29 -28.47
N VAL A 93 -16.04 8.18 -28.59
CA VAL A 93 -15.11 8.78 -27.62
C VAL A 93 -15.21 10.29 -27.63
N LEU A 94 -15.31 10.93 -28.79
CA LEU A 94 -15.54 12.38 -28.89
C LEU A 94 -16.85 12.83 -28.21
N GLN A 95 -17.91 12.02 -28.32
CA GLN A 95 -19.17 12.30 -27.62
C GLN A 95 -19.01 12.20 -26.09
N TRP A 96 -18.16 11.30 -25.58
CA TRP A 96 -17.83 11.27 -24.16
C TRP A 96 -17.09 12.54 -23.75
N VAL A 97 -16.02 12.88 -24.47
CA VAL A 97 -15.19 14.08 -24.22
C VAL A 97 -16.02 15.37 -24.22
N ASN A 98 -16.98 15.49 -25.14
CA ASN A 98 -17.85 16.66 -25.22
C ASN A 98 -19.00 16.68 -24.20
N GLY A 99 -19.15 15.64 -23.37
CA GLY A 99 -20.27 15.52 -22.43
C GLY A 99 -21.62 15.28 -23.10
N GLU A 100 -21.64 14.84 -24.36
CA GLU A 100 -22.86 14.58 -25.13
C GLU A 100 -23.54 13.24 -24.74
N ARG A 101 -22.84 12.37 -24.00
CA ARG A 101 -23.32 11.08 -23.49
C ARG A 101 -22.83 10.83 -22.06
N ARG A 102 -23.59 10.01 -21.31
CA ARG A 102 -23.27 9.53 -19.94
C ARG A 102 -23.22 10.63 -18.87
N ALA A 103 -24.00 11.71 -19.03
CA ALA A 103 -24.08 12.81 -18.06
C ALA A 103 -24.54 12.37 -16.65
N ASP A 104 -25.24 11.24 -16.56
CA ASP A 104 -25.69 10.59 -15.32
C ASP A 104 -24.55 9.94 -14.52
N ALA A 105 -23.41 9.65 -15.16
CA ALA A 105 -22.26 8.99 -14.55
C ALA A 105 -21.11 9.93 -14.15
N GLY A 106 -21.30 11.24 -14.31
CA GLY A 106 -20.26 12.25 -14.13
C GLY A 106 -19.56 12.63 -15.42
N ALA A 107 -18.87 13.78 -15.39
CA ALA A 107 -18.16 14.30 -16.54
C ALA A 107 -16.99 13.39 -16.94
N PHE A 108 -16.70 13.32 -18.24
CA PHE A 108 -15.49 12.70 -18.74
C PHE A 108 -14.25 13.43 -18.16
N PRO A 109 -13.16 12.72 -17.81
CA PRO A 109 -12.00 13.35 -17.17
C PRO A 109 -11.39 14.50 -17.98
N ASP A 110 -10.90 15.51 -17.27
CA ASP A 110 -10.16 16.61 -17.87
C ASP A 110 -8.87 16.10 -18.55
N PRO A 111 -8.45 16.69 -19.68
CA PRO A 111 -7.21 16.32 -20.33
C PRO A 111 -5.99 16.66 -19.46
N GLU A 112 -4.99 15.79 -19.46
CA GLU A 112 -3.69 16.03 -18.80
C GLU A 112 -2.95 17.19 -19.47
N GLY A 113 -3.14 17.34 -20.79
CA GLY A 113 -2.51 18.40 -21.56
C GLY A 113 -2.80 18.31 -23.05
N THR A 114 -1.94 18.96 -23.82
CA THR A 114 -2.03 18.99 -25.29
C THR A 114 -0.70 18.59 -25.90
N VAL A 115 -0.72 17.64 -26.82
CA VAL A 115 0.41 17.28 -27.68
C VAL A 115 0.15 17.87 -29.07
N GLY A 116 0.86 18.93 -29.41
CA GLY A 116 0.63 19.69 -30.65
C GLY A 116 -0.75 20.37 -30.65
N ARG A 117 -1.73 19.76 -31.32
CA ARG A 117 -3.13 20.23 -31.39
C ARG A 117 -4.14 19.24 -30.79
N SER A 118 -3.66 18.12 -30.27
CA SER A 118 -4.51 17.05 -29.77
C SER A 118 -4.44 17.00 -28.25
N LEU A 119 -5.60 16.95 -27.61
CA LEU A 119 -5.70 16.69 -26.17
C LEU A 119 -5.25 15.26 -25.88
N VAL A 120 -4.63 15.09 -24.72
CA VAL A 120 -4.21 13.78 -24.19
C VAL A 120 -4.70 13.64 -22.76
N TRP A 121 -4.98 12.40 -22.37
CA TRP A 121 -5.47 12.02 -21.04
C TRP A 121 -4.56 10.96 -20.44
N ARG A 122 -4.56 10.83 -19.11
CA ARG A 122 -4.00 9.66 -18.45
C ARG A 122 -4.97 8.49 -18.60
N TRP A 123 -4.48 7.33 -19.05
CA TRP A 123 -5.32 6.14 -19.17
C TRP A 123 -5.98 5.76 -17.84
N ALA A 124 -5.26 5.88 -16.72
CA ALA A 124 -5.77 5.58 -15.39
C ALA A 124 -7.04 6.39 -15.02
N GLU A 125 -7.10 7.68 -15.37
CA GLU A 125 -8.27 8.54 -15.16
C GLU A 125 -9.46 8.08 -16.00
N ILE A 126 -9.20 7.76 -17.28
CA ILE A 126 -10.23 7.25 -18.17
C ILE A 126 -10.74 5.90 -17.67
N ASN A 127 -9.86 5.00 -17.25
CA ASN A 127 -10.24 3.67 -16.78
C ASN A 127 -11.02 3.73 -15.45
N ALA A 128 -10.68 4.67 -14.57
CA ALA A 128 -11.44 4.94 -13.35
C ALA A 128 -12.87 5.46 -13.68
N TRP A 129 -12.99 6.39 -14.63
CA TRP A 129 -14.30 6.86 -15.11
C TRP A 129 -15.11 5.74 -15.78
N LEU A 130 -14.47 4.94 -16.63
CA LEU A 130 -15.07 3.77 -17.28
C LEU A 130 -15.56 2.74 -16.24
N ALA A 131 -14.81 2.53 -15.17
CA ALA A 131 -15.22 1.66 -14.07
C ALA A 131 -16.51 2.15 -13.39
N GLY A 132 -16.66 3.47 -13.22
CA GLY A 132 -17.88 4.10 -12.69
C GLY A 132 -19.13 3.81 -13.52
N ILE A 133 -18.97 3.53 -14.82
CA ILE A 133 -20.05 3.13 -15.73
C ILE A 133 -20.09 1.63 -16.04
N GLY A 134 -19.29 0.81 -15.34
CA GLY A 134 -19.23 -0.63 -15.53
C GLY A 134 -18.55 -1.09 -16.84
N GLU A 135 -17.74 -0.22 -17.45
CA GLU A 135 -17.01 -0.50 -18.70
C GLU A 135 -15.47 -0.47 -18.51
N ARG A 136 -14.97 -0.77 -17.30
CA ARG A 136 -13.52 -0.86 -17.03
C ARG A 136 -12.82 -1.78 -18.05
N VAL A 137 -11.63 -1.39 -18.49
CA VAL A 137 -10.78 -2.16 -19.40
C VAL A 137 -9.44 -2.44 -18.73
N GLY A 138 -9.09 -3.71 -18.55
CA GLY A 138 -7.84 -4.10 -17.88
C GLY A 138 -7.79 -3.72 -16.40
N ASP A 139 -6.59 -3.69 -15.85
CA ASP A 139 -6.34 -3.38 -14.45
C ASP A 139 -6.32 -1.87 -14.18
N ALA A 140 -6.41 -1.50 -12.91
CA ALA A 140 -6.45 -0.10 -12.52
C ALA A 140 -5.04 0.49 -12.57
N GLY A 141 -4.87 1.66 -13.20
CA GLY A 141 -3.63 2.43 -13.04
C GLY A 141 -3.69 3.34 -11.81
N ALA A 142 -2.54 3.92 -11.43
CA ALA A 142 -2.52 5.03 -10.49
C ALA A 142 -3.18 6.27 -11.10
N THR A 143 -4.23 6.80 -10.45
CA THR A 143 -4.82 8.10 -10.82
C THR A 143 -3.77 9.21 -10.73
N ARG A 144 -4.06 10.40 -11.26
CA ARG A 144 -3.14 11.54 -11.19
C ARG A 144 -2.77 11.88 -9.74
N GLU A 145 -3.75 11.85 -8.84
CA GLU A 145 -3.53 12.11 -7.42
C GLU A 145 -2.67 11.03 -6.77
N ASP A 146 -3.00 9.76 -6.99
CA ASP A 146 -2.20 8.62 -6.49
C ASP A 146 -0.78 8.65 -7.03
N ALA A 147 -0.60 8.92 -8.33
CA ALA A 147 0.70 8.95 -8.97
C ALA A 147 1.59 10.07 -8.41
N LEU A 148 1.01 11.25 -8.17
CA LEU A 148 1.73 12.35 -7.51
C LEU A 148 2.13 12.00 -6.08
N HIS A 149 1.24 11.32 -5.34
CA HIS A 149 1.55 10.85 -3.99
C HIS A 149 2.68 9.82 -3.99
N ILE A 150 2.61 8.82 -4.88
CA ILE A 150 3.64 7.79 -5.05
C ILE A 150 4.98 8.45 -5.41
N ASP A 151 5.01 9.30 -6.44
CA ASP A 151 6.24 10.00 -6.86
C ASP A 151 6.85 10.84 -5.75
N PHE A 152 6.02 11.51 -4.94
CA PHE A 152 6.45 12.28 -3.79
C PHE A 152 7.04 11.38 -2.68
N MET A 153 6.45 10.21 -2.45
CA MET A 153 6.85 9.30 -1.38
C MET A 153 8.02 8.38 -1.74
N LEU A 154 8.23 8.09 -3.04
CA LEU A 154 9.26 7.18 -3.53
C LEU A 154 10.68 7.46 -2.96
N PRO A 155 11.19 8.70 -2.95
CA PRO A 155 12.50 8.98 -2.35
C PRO A 155 12.56 8.68 -0.86
N ARG A 156 11.47 8.99 -0.12
CA ARG A 156 11.38 8.74 1.32
C ARG A 156 11.35 7.25 1.63
N TRP A 157 10.54 6.48 0.90
CA TRP A 157 10.47 5.03 1.04
C TRP A 157 11.82 4.36 0.77
N GLN A 158 12.51 4.76 -0.30
CA GLN A 158 13.83 4.23 -0.62
C GLN A 158 14.88 4.60 0.42
N GLN A 159 14.87 5.84 0.93
CA GLN A 159 15.78 6.25 2.00
C GLN A 159 15.57 5.44 3.29
N VAL A 160 14.31 5.22 3.70
CA VAL A 160 13.96 4.40 4.87
C VAL A 160 14.54 2.98 4.71
N LEU A 161 14.41 2.38 3.53
CA LEU A 161 14.97 1.07 3.23
C LEU A 161 16.51 1.07 3.15
N ASP A 162 17.13 2.14 2.63
CA ASP A 162 18.59 2.34 2.65
C ASP A 162 19.13 2.41 4.09
N ASP A 163 18.37 3.00 5.02
CA ASP A 163 18.69 3.07 6.45
C ASP A 163 18.42 1.75 7.20
N GLY A 164 17.94 0.72 6.50
CA GLY A 164 17.61 -0.60 7.07
C GLY A 164 16.34 -0.59 7.92
N LEU A 165 15.55 0.47 7.83
CA LEU A 165 14.28 0.63 8.53
C LEU A 165 13.14 0.03 7.69
N PRO A 166 12.12 -0.58 8.30
CA PRO A 166 10.95 -0.98 7.56
C PRO A 166 10.13 0.25 7.17
N ILE A 167 9.51 0.20 5.99
CA ILE A 167 8.48 1.18 5.68
C ILE A 167 7.22 0.82 6.46
N VAL A 168 6.70 1.81 7.19
CA VAL A 168 5.56 1.65 8.09
C VAL A 168 4.27 2.02 7.38
N ARG A 169 3.33 1.07 7.35
CA ARG A 169 1.95 1.28 6.91
C ARG A 169 1.05 1.40 8.14
N PHE A 170 0.44 2.56 8.34
CA PHE A 170 -0.56 2.74 9.39
C PHE A 170 -1.96 2.40 8.86
N VAL A 171 -2.72 1.68 9.68
CA VAL A 171 -4.14 1.39 9.43
C VAL A 171 -4.94 1.64 10.69
N HIS A 172 -6.14 2.19 10.57
CA HIS A 172 -7.01 2.38 11.73
C HIS A 172 -7.89 1.14 11.91
N ALA A 173 -8.03 0.67 13.16
CA ALA A 173 -8.85 -0.49 13.48
C ALA A 173 -10.31 -0.32 12.99
N ARG A 174 -10.84 0.91 13.10
CA ARG A 174 -12.18 1.27 12.60
C ARG A 174 -12.22 2.70 12.08
N GLU A 175 -13.14 2.94 11.16
CA GLU A 175 -13.56 4.28 10.76
C GLU A 175 -14.91 4.59 11.41
N ASP A 176 -14.92 5.50 12.37
CA ASP A 176 -16.11 5.93 13.12
C ASP A 176 -15.87 7.29 13.80
N GLU A 177 -16.72 7.65 14.76
CA GLU A 177 -16.61 8.88 15.55
C GLU A 177 -15.25 9.05 16.27
N ARG A 178 -14.47 7.98 16.43
CA ARG A 178 -13.15 7.97 17.09
C ARG A 178 -11.96 7.89 16.13
N SER A 179 -12.19 8.05 14.82
CA SER A 179 -11.08 8.10 13.85
C SER A 179 -10.03 9.17 14.18
N GLY A 180 -10.44 10.29 14.77
CA GLY A 180 -9.53 11.33 15.25
C GLY A 180 -8.58 10.88 16.36
N ASP A 181 -9.05 9.98 17.24
CA ASP A 181 -8.25 9.42 18.33
C ASP A 181 -7.20 8.45 17.78
N ARG A 182 -7.59 7.58 16.84
CA ARG A 182 -6.68 6.63 16.15
C ARG A 182 -5.63 7.37 15.32
N ALA A 183 -6.01 8.46 14.65
CA ALA A 183 -5.06 9.38 14.00
C ALA A 183 -4.14 10.11 15.00
N GLY A 184 -4.56 10.26 16.26
CA GLY A 184 -3.70 10.72 17.35
C GLY A 184 -2.60 9.70 17.68
N VAL A 185 -2.96 8.43 17.80
CA VAL A 185 -2.02 7.30 18.02
C VAL A 185 -0.98 7.23 16.90
N GLU A 186 -1.43 7.32 15.65
CA GLU A 186 -0.55 7.33 14.47
C GLU A 186 0.49 8.46 14.52
N ARG A 187 0.06 9.69 14.81
CA ARG A 187 0.96 10.85 14.90
C ARG A 187 2.01 10.71 16.01
N LEU A 188 1.65 10.08 17.13
CA LEU A 188 2.60 9.80 18.21
C LEU A 188 3.65 8.78 17.77
N LEU A 189 3.24 7.76 17.02
CA LEU A 189 4.12 6.73 16.50
C LEU A 189 5.09 7.23 15.44
N ASP A 190 4.63 8.02 14.47
CA ASP A 190 5.48 8.57 13.43
C ASP A 190 6.65 9.38 14.03
N GLY A 191 6.40 10.12 15.11
CA GLY A 191 7.45 10.81 15.88
C GLY A 191 8.37 9.90 16.71
N THR A 192 7.99 8.63 16.91
CA THR A 192 8.67 7.67 17.80
C THR A 192 9.50 6.63 17.04
N PHE A 193 9.32 6.44 15.73
CA PHE A 193 10.13 5.46 14.95
C PHE A 193 11.64 5.77 14.91
N SER A 194 12.04 6.97 15.32
CA SER A 194 13.46 7.33 15.54
C SER A 194 13.96 7.05 16.97
N ALA A 195 13.12 6.53 17.87
CA ALA A 195 13.48 6.29 19.27
C ALA A 195 14.35 5.02 19.43
N PRO A 196 15.41 5.06 20.27
CA PRO A 196 16.23 3.88 20.56
C PRO A 196 15.40 2.72 21.13
N GLY A 197 15.66 1.49 20.68
CA GLY A 197 15.03 0.25 21.18
C GLY A 197 13.76 -0.18 20.45
N LEU A 198 13.02 0.75 19.82
CA LEU A 198 11.83 0.40 19.03
C LEU A 198 12.19 -0.51 17.85
N LEU A 199 13.30 -0.21 17.18
CA LEU A 199 13.79 -1.01 16.05
C LEU A 199 14.27 -2.40 16.46
N GLU A 200 14.87 -2.54 17.64
CA GLU A 200 15.26 -3.85 18.17
C GLU A 200 14.02 -4.71 18.44
N MET A 201 12.99 -4.12 19.06
CA MET A 201 11.70 -4.75 19.27
C MET A 201 11.03 -5.15 17.95
N ILE A 202 10.98 -4.23 16.96
CA ILE A 202 10.43 -4.49 15.62
C ILE A 202 11.21 -5.59 14.87
N SER A 203 12.52 -5.65 15.08
CA SER A 203 13.39 -6.64 14.43
C SER A 203 13.26 -8.03 15.02
N ALA A 204 12.84 -8.14 16.29
CA ALA A 204 12.60 -9.43 16.95
C ALA A 204 11.32 -10.13 16.47
N PHE A 205 10.42 -9.42 15.78
CA PHE A 205 9.14 -9.97 15.35
C PHE A 205 9.27 -10.86 14.10
N PRO A 206 8.63 -12.04 14.09
CA PRO A 206 8.54 -12.86 12.89
C PRO A 206 7.66 -12.17 11.85
N ARG A 207 8.32 -11.61 10.81
CA ARG A 207 7.66 -10.95 9.68
C ARG A 207 8.01 -11.69 8.39
N ALA A 208 7.01 -11.87 7.51
CA ALA A 208 7.24 -12.40 6.17
C ALA A 208 8.19 -11.50 5.38
N GLU A 209 7.99 -10.17 5.44
CA GLU A 209 8.85 -9.17 4.84
C GLU A 209 9.42 -8.24 5.91
N ARG A 210 10.73 -8.33 6.18
CA ARG A 210 11.39 -7.49 7.20
C ARG A 210 11.37 -5.99 6.88
N GLN A 211 11.18 -5.65 5.61
CA GLN A 211 11.18 -4.30 5.06
C GLN A 211 9.80 -3.64 5.11
N SER A 212 8.74 -4.36 5.48
CA SER A 212 7.39 -3.83 5.67
C SER A 212 6.95 -4.00 7.13
N LEU A 213 6.22 -3.02 7.65
CA LEU A 213 5.58 -3.10 8.97
C LEU A 213 4.19 -2.47 8.91
N THR A 214 3.15 -3.28 9.06
CA THR A 214 1.80 -2.77 9.29
C THR A 214 1.58 -2.49 10.77
N VAL A 215 1.08 -1.29 11.06
CA VAL A 215 0.73 -0.82 12.39
C VAL A 215 -0.76 -0.54 12.44
N VAL A 216 -1.50 -1.29 13.26
CA VAL A 216 -2.92 -1.05 13.49
C VAL A 216 -3.08 -0.08 14.65
N CYS A 217 -3.50 1.15 14.36
CA CYS A 217 -3.83 2.18 15.33
C CYS A 217 -5.25 1.95 15.89
N ALA A 218 -5.34 1.78 17.20
CA ALA A 218 -6.60 1.48 17.89
C ALA A 218 -6.77 2.32 19.15
N VAL A 219 -7.99 2.33 19.69
CA VAL A 219 -8.33 2.86 21.01
C VAL A 219 -8.79 1.73 21.92
N LEU A 220 -8.72 1.93 23.25
CA LEU A 220 -9.01 0.87 24.24
C LEU A 220 -10.35 0.12 23.99
N PRO A 221 -11.45 0.78 23.58
CA PRO A 221 -12.71 0.06 23.34
C PRO A 221 -12.84 -0.62 21.98
N ASP A 222 -11.85 -0.51 21.10
CA ASP A 222 -11.86 -1.25 19.83
C ASP A 222 -11.79 -2.75 20.14
N ARG A 223 -12.55 -3.55 19.37
CA ARG A 223 -12.52 -5.00 19.51
C ARG A 223 -11.25 -5.55 18.88
N LEU A 224 -10.73 -6.63 19.46
CA LEU A 224 -9.60 -7.35 18.86
C LEU A 224 -9.97 -7.91 17.48
N SER A 225 -11.23 -8.30 17.27
CA SER A 225 -11.73 -8.69 15.94
C SER A 225 -11.60 -7.59 14.88
N ASP A 226 -11.80 -6.33 15.25
CA ASP A 226 -11.64 -5.19 14.33
C ASP A 226 -10.17 -5.03 13.95
N VAL A 227 -9.25 -5.26 14.88
CA VAL A 227 -7.80 -5.26 14.63
C VAL A 227 -7.41 -6.40 13.67
N VAL A 228 -7.87 -7.63 13.90
CA VAL A 228 -7.61 -8.78 13.00
C VAL A 228 -8.10 -8.50 11.60
N SER A 229 -9.26 -7.87 11.46
CA SER A 229 -9.84 -7.57 10.15
C SER A 229 -8.96 -6.68 9.26
N LYS A 230 -7.98 -5.97 9.87
CA LYS A 230 -7.01 -5.12 9.16
C LYS A 230 -5.72 -5.85 8.79
N VAL A 231 -5.50 -7.04 9.34
CA VAL A 231 -4.35 -7.88 8.99
C VAL A 231 -4.59 -8.55 7.65
N ARG A 232 -3.64 -8.38 6.74
CA ARG A 232 -3.74 -8.94 5.40
C ARG A 232 -3.37 -10.42 5.39
N LYS A 233 -3.82 -11.16 4.37
CA LYS A 233 -3.63 -12.62 4.32
C LYS A 233 -2.16 -13.05 4.19
N ASP A 234 -1.36 -12.20 3.55
CA ASP A 234 0.09 -12.31 3.37
C ASP A 234 0.88 -11.87 4.62
N GLU A 235 0.25 -11.14 5.54
CA GLU A 235 0.85 -10.72 6.80
C GLU A 235 0.76 -11.83 7.86
N THR A 236 1.91 -12.19 8.43
CA THR A 236 2.00 -13.19 9.50
C THR A 236 1.82 -12.56 10.88
N CYS A 237 2.32 -11.33 11.05
CA CYS A 237 2.27 -10.57 12.29
C CYS A 237 2.25 -9.07 11.96
N VAL A 238 1.44 -8.29 12.68
CA VAL A 238 1.38 -6.82 12.62
C VAL A 238 1.66 -6.24 14.00
N LEU A 239 1.84 -4.92 14.09
CA LEU A 239 1.96 -4.23 15.38
C LEU A 239 0.64 -3.53 15.71
N LEU A 240 0.02 -3.87 16.83
CA LEU A 240 -1.08 -3.10 17.40
C LEU A 240 -0.51 -1.96 18.23
N ALA A 241 -1.01 -0.75 18.00
CA ALA A 241 -0.62 0.44 18.73
C ALA A 241 -1.83 1.18 19.28
N PHE A 242 -1.76 1.63 20.53
CA PHE A 242 -2.84 2.34 21.21
C PHE A 242 -2.31 3.15 22.38
N GLN A 243 -3.11 4.11 22.86
CA GLN A 243 -2.80 4.85 24.08
C GLN A 243 -3.47 4.20 25.29
N GLY A 244 -2.69 4.04 26.37
CA GLY A 244 -3.17 3.62 27.67
C GLY A 244 -3.85 4.75 28.45
N PRO A 245 -4.40 4.46 29.64
CA PRO A 245 -5.17 5.41 30.44
C PRO A 245 -4.39 6.65 30.89
N LYS A 246 -3.05 6.63 30.88
CA LYS A 246 -2.19 7.77 31.23
C LYS A 246 -1.54 8.41 30.00
N ASN A 247 -2.14 8.21 28.82
CA ASN A 247 -1.65 8.67 27.50
C ASN A 247 -0.30 8.10 27.08
N GLU A 248 0.15 7.02 27.71
CA GLU A 248 1.35 6.29 27.33
C GLU A 248 1.08 5.42 26.08
N LEU A 249 2.04 5.37 25.16
CA LEU A 249 1.95 4.57 23.94
C LEU A 249 2.29 3.12 24.23
N TRP A 250 1.38 2.21 23.89
CA TRP A 250 1.57 0.77 23.97
C TRP A 250 1.71 0.17 22.59
N LEU A 251 2.58 -0.84 22.49
CA LEU A 251 2.84 -1.58 21.26
C LEU A 251 2.80 -3.06 21.57
N THR A 252 2.00 -3.80 20.80
CA THR A 252 1.80 -5.23 21.01
C THR A 252 1.83 -5.95 19.66
N PRO A 253 2.73 -6.92 19.46
CA PRO A 253 2.71 -7.73 18.25
C PRO A 253 1.46 -8.61 18.23
N ILE A 254 0.73 -8.56 17.12
CA ILE A 254 -0.51 -9.31 16.90
C ILE A 254 -0.32 -10.24 15.70
N ALA A 255 -0.58 -11.52 15.88
CA ALA A 255 -0.63 -12.50 14.81
C ALA A 255 -2.09 -12.84 14.50
N ALA A 256 -2.46 -12.84 13.21
CA ALA A 256 -3.81 -13.23 12.77
C ALA A 256 -4.04 -14.75 12.77
N ARG A 257 -3.02 -15.52 13.17
CA ARG A 257 -3.06 -16.98 13.32
C ARG A 257 -1.96 -17.38 14.31
N GLU A 258 -2.07 -18.57 14.89
CA GLU A 258 -0.98 -19.12 15.70
C GLU A 258 0.31 -19.26 14.88
N ILE A 259 1.40 -18.74 15.44
CA ILE A 259 2.75 -18.83 14.89
C ILE A 259 3.72 -19.32 15.99
N PRO A 260 4.88 -19.90 15.65
CA PRO A 260 5.84 -20.33 16.66
C PRO A 260 6.22 -19.18 17.62
N GLY A 261 5.96 -19.37 18.91
CA GLY A 261 6.24 -18.39 19.95
C GLY A 261 5.11 -17.39 20.24
N SER A 262 3.97 -17.46 19.53
CA SER A 262 2.79 -16.67 19.90
C SER A 262 2.02 -17.27 21.07
N ARG A 263 1.24 -16.45 21.77
CA ARG A 263 0.24 -16.90 22.74
C ARG A 263 -1.18 -16.65 22.21
N PRO A 264 -2.02 -17.69 22.10
CA PRO A 264 -3.43 -17.55 21.74
C PRO A 264 -4.21 -16.69 22.73
N VAL A 265 -5.16 -15.90 22.24
CA VAL A 265 -6.02 -15.03 23.07
C VAL A 265 -6.92 -15.83 23.99
N SER A 266 -7.33 -17.02 23.56
CA SER A 266 -8.04 -17.98 24.40
C SER A 266 -7.23 -18.42 25.63
N GLU A 267 -5.91 -18.61 25.52
CA GLU A 267 -5.02 -18.94 26.65
C GLU A 267 -4.88 -17.77 27.64
N LEU A 268 -5.15 -16.55 27.19
CA LEU A 268 -5.14 -15.34 28.00
C LEU A 268 -6.46 -15.09 28.74
N GLY A 269 -7.45 -15.97 28.55
CA GLY A 269 -8.79 -15.80 29.12
C GLY A 269 -9.61 -14.71 28.46
N LEU A 270 -9.22 -14.28 27.26
CA LEU A 270 -9.92 -13.28 26.46
C LEU A 270 -10.85 -14.01 25.48
N GLY A 271 -12.10 -13.57 25.40
CA GLY A 271 -13.12 -14.14 24.50
C GLY A 271 -13.31 -13.34 23.21
N ASP A 272 -14.26 -13.75 22.38
CA ASP A 272 -14.52 -13.17 21.04
C ASP A 272 -14.85 -11.66 21.05
N ASP A 273 -15.46 -11.17 22.13
CA ASP A 273 -15.81 -9.76 22.32
C ASP A 273 -14.70 -8.94 23.03
N ALA A 274 -13.51 -9.52 23.24
CA ALA A 274 -12.41 -8.86 23.92
C ALA A 274 -11.96 -7.58 23.18
N THR A 275 -11.61 -6.58 23.98
CA THR A 275 -11.17 -5.27 23.52
C THR A 275 -9.67 -5.08 23.67
N VAL A 276 -9.13 -4.06 23.02
CA VAL A 276 -7.75 -3.61 23.23
C VAL A 276 -7.47 -3.28 24.70
N GLY A 277 -8.47 -2.78 25.43
CA GLY A 277 -8.39 -2.54 26.87
C GLY A 277 -8.24 -3.82 27.69
N ASP A 278 -8.94 -4.90 27.32
CA ASP A 278 -8.81 -6.19 28.00
C ASP A 278 -7.41 -6.79 27.78
N LEU A 279 -6.89 -6.67 26.55
CA LEU A 279 -5.52 -7.06 26.23
C LEU A 279 -4.48 -6.29 27.04
N LEU A 280 -4.67 -4.97 27.20
CA LEU A 280 -3.79 -4.15 28.04
C LEU A 280 -3.79 -4.65 29.49
N LEU A 281 -4.95 -4.97 30.07
CA LEU A 281 -5.05 -5.46 31.45
C LEU A 281 -4.27 -6.77 31.64
N VAL A 282 -4.41 -7.72 30.71
CA VAL A 282 -3.69 -9.00 30.74
C VAL A 282 -2.17 -8.77 30.64
N THR A 283 -1.75 -7.85 29.77
CA THR A 283 -0.33 -7.50 29.56
C THR A 283 0.27 -6.86 30.82
N VAL A 284 -0.41 -5.88 31.42
CA VAL A 284 0.04 -5.20 32.65
C VAL A 284 0.10 -6.17 33.84
N ASN A 285 -0.75 -7.19 33.86
CA ASN A 285 -0.74 -8.23 34.89
C ASN A 285 0.38 -9.28 34.69
N GLY A 286 1.21 -9.14 33.65
CA GLY A 286 2.35 -10.02 33.38
C GLY A 286 1.98 -11.39 32.80
N ALA A 287 0.75 -11.55 32.30
CA ALA A 287 0.35 -12.80 31.64
C ALA A 287 0.98 -12.96 30.24
N VAL A 288 1.41 -11.86 29.61
CA VAL A 288 2.15 -11.85 28.35
C VAL A 288 3.23 -10.79 28.40
N GLU A 289 4.44 -11.16 28.00
CA GLU A 289 5.52 -10.19 27.78
C GLU A 289 5.18 -9.28 26.60
N PRO A 290 5.43 -7.96 26.65
CA PRO A 290 5.04 -7.02 25.58
C PRO A 290 5.56 -7.36 24.18
N THR A 291 6.64 -8.14 24.09
CA THR A 291 7.28 -8.57 22.83
C THR A 291 6.78 -9.91 22.31
N THR A 292 5.97 -10.64 23.10
CA THR A 292 5.41 -11.94 22.71
C THR A 292 4.22 -11.71 21.78
N PRO A 293 4.22 -12.25 20.55
CA PRO A 293 3.09 -12.16 19.65
C PRO A 293 1.82 -12.74 20.27
N VAL A 294 0.73 -12.01 20.18
CA VAL A 294 -0.59 -12.47 20.62
C VAL A 294 -1.34 -12.96 19.39
N ALA A 295 -1.67 -14.25 19.35
CA ALA A 295 -2.44 -14.85 18.27
C ALA A 295 -3.93 -14.66 18.55
N LEU A 296 -4.63 -14.00 17.62
CA LEU A 296 -6.08 -13.80 17.68
C LEU A 296 -6.74 -14.95 16.90
N ASP A 297 -7.41 -15.84 17.63
CA ASP A 297 -7.99 -17.11 17.15
C ASP A 297 -9.27 -16.92 16.30
#